data_AF-A0A914P9L8-F1
#
_entry.id   AF-A0A914P9L8-F1
#
_cell.length_a   1.000
_cell.length_b   1.000
_cell.length_c   1.000
_cell.angle_alpha   90.00
_cell.angle_beta   90.00
_cell.angle_gamma   90.00
#
_symmetry.space_group_name_H-M   'P 1'
#
loop_
_entity.id
_entity.type
_entity.pdbx_description
1 polymer ?
#
loop_
_entity_poly.entity_id
_entity_poly.type
_entity_poly.pdbx_seq_one_letter_code
_entity_poly.pdbx_strand_id
1 'polypeptide(L)'
;MEAFKKNDPEKLVKSLAKAIRLHPKIIEVPDFYKQILEERIEIYPNDLDSLVCYIQMETERGIWRENISKASAQFPDDEYLALSTAQFLLIYKKDAKAALNHVEQVLKIFPEYEYLLYCKIRAVQLFNVESDAYFKSIDALLAALHIMIRLKIN
;
A
#
# COMPACT_ATOMS: atom_id res chain seq x y z
N MET A 1 -27.90 5.85 -10.46
CA MET A 1 -27.64 6.46 -11.79
C MET A 1 -27.76 7.98 -11.85
N GLU A 2 -28.73 8.66 -11.21
CA GLU A 2 -28.84 10.15 -11.31
C GLU A 2 -27.75 10.93 -10.53
N ALA A 3 -27.18 10.36 -9.47
CA ALA A 3 -26.11 10.99 -8.69
C ALA A 3 -24.76 11.09 -9.47
N PHE A 4 -24.54 10.21 -10.46
CA PHE A 4 -23.32 10.17 -11.28
C PHE A 4 -23.24 11.33 -12.28
N LYS A 5 -24.38 11.96 -12.60
CA LYS A 5 -24.45 13.05 -13.59
C LYS A 5 -24.15 14.44 -13.02
N LYS A 6 -24.19 14.61 -11.69
CA LYS A 6 -24.09 15.94 -11.06
C LYS A 6 -22.68 16.30 -10.58
N ASN A 7 -21.80 15.30 -10.41
CA ASN A 7 -20.39 15.46 -10.06
C ASN A 7 -19.55 14.63 -11.01
N ASP A 8 -18.46 15.21 -11.53
CA ASP A 8 -17.45 14.50 -12.31
C ASP A 8 -16.84 13.36 -11.46
N PRO A 9 -17.12 12.08 -11.78
CA PRO A 9 -16.69 10.93 -10.99
C PRO A 9 -15.17 10.81 -10.94
N GLU A 10 -14.48 11.22 -12.00
CA GLU A 10 -13.01 11.20 -12.04
C GLU A 10 -12.44 12.24 -11.08
N LYS A 11 -13.03 13.44 -11.06
CA LYS A 11 -12.64 14.50 -10.13
C LYS A 11 -12.91 14.09 -8.67
N LEU A 12 -14.01 13.40 -8.42
CA LEU A 12 -14.32 12.85 -7.09
C LEU A 12 -13.32 11.80 -6.64
N VAL A 13 -12.99 10.83 -7.51
CA VAL A 13 -12.00 9.79 -7.21
C VAL A 13 -10.62 10.39 -6.99
N LYS A 14 -10.18 11.34 -7.82
CA LYS A 14 -8.91 12.06 -7.61
C LYS A 14 -8.88 12.82 -6.29
N SER A 15 -9.99 13.46 -5.93
CA SER A 15 -10.11 14.20 -4.67
C SER A 15 -10.10 13.26 -3.47
N LEU A 16 -10.80 12.12 -3.57
CA LEU A 16 -10.81 11.08 -2.55
C LEU A 16 -9.43 10.44 -2.39
N ALA A 17 -8.78 10.06 -3.49
CA ALA A 17 -7.42 9.52 -3.48
C ALA A 17 -6.44 10.47 -2.79
N LYS A 18 -6.53 11.76 -3.10
CA LYS A 18 -5.74 12.80 -2.44
C LYS A 18 -6.07 12.90 -0.95
N ALA A 19 -7.34 12.88 -0.58
CA ALA A 19 -7.77 12.95 0.81
C ALA A 19 -7.31 11.74 1.62
N ILE A 20 -7.44 10.51 1.07
CA ILE A 20 -6.97 9.28 1.71
C ILE A 20 -5.44 9.28 1.82
N ARG A 21 -4.71 9.75 0.81
CA ARG A 21 -3.24 9.90 0.89
C ARG A 21 -2.81 10.83 2.01
N LEU A 22 -3.53 11.94 2.23
CA LEU A 22 -3.19 12.95 3.23
C LEU A 22 -3.68 12.60 4.65
N HIS A 23 -4.85 11.97 4.76
CA HIS A 23 -5.51 11.67 6.05
C HIS A 23 -6.08 10.24 6.13
N PRO A 24 -5.23 9.21 5.99
CA PRO A 24 -5.66 7.80 5.88
C PRO A 24 -6.32 7.21 7.13
N LYS A 25 -6.24 7.88 8.29
CA LYS A 25 -6.90 7.45 9.55
C LYS A 25 -8.25 8.12 9.83
N ILE A 26 -8.62 9.17 9.09
CA ILE A 26 -9.66 10.11 9.53
C ILE A 26 -10.91 10.06 8.66
N ILE A 27 -10.85 9.41 7.49
CA ILE A 27 -11.98 9.43 6.58
C ILE A 27 -12.83 8.18 6.85
N GLU A 28 -13.87 8.33 7.67
CA GLU A 28 -15.08 7.52 7.45
C GLU A 28 -15.57 7.87 6.04
N VAL A 29 -15.24 7.02 5.09
CA VAL A 29 -15.65 7.20 3.70
C VAL A 29 -17.10 6.72 3.59
N PRO A 30 -18.06 7.60 3.23
CA PRO A 30 -19.45 7.19 3.05
C PRO A 30 -19.60 6.05 2.03
N ASP A 31 -20.57 5.16 2.22
CA ASP A 31 -20.90 4.07 1.29
C ASP A 31 -21.14 4.53 -0.16
N PHE A 32 -21.53 5.79 -0.34
CA PHE A 32 -21.63 6.39 -1.66
C PHE A 32 -20.32 6.36 -2.46
N TYR A 33 -19.18 6.63 -1.82
CA TYR A 33 -17.89 6.55 -2.50
C TYR A 33 -17.48 5.11 -2.82
N LYS A 34 -17.94 4.14 -2.01
CA LYS A 34 -17.75 2.73 -2.33
C LYS A 34 -18.41 2.39 -3.65
N GLN A 35 -19.69 2.72 -3.80
CA GLN A 35 -20.43 2.43 -5.04
C GLN A 35 -19.77 3.08 -6.25
N ILE A 36 -19.29 4.33 -6.11
CA ILE A 36 -18.55 5.00 -7.19
C ILE A 36 -17.28 4.25 -7.56
N LEU A 37 -16.50 3.81 -6.56
CA LEU A 37 -15.27 3.06 -6.80
C LEU A 37 -15.55 1.70 -7.41
N GLU A 38 -16.57 0.97 -6.96
CA GLU A 38 -16.98 -0.32 -7.53
C GLU A 38 -17.41 -0.18 -8.99
N GLU A 39 -18.31 0.76 -9.29
CA GLU A 39 -18.75 1.04 -10.67
C GLU A 39 -17.55 1.44 -11.56
N ARG A 40 -16.63 2.24 -11.03
CA ARG A 40 -15.46 2.68 -11.78
C ARG A 40 -14.46 1.55 -12.02
N ILE A 41 -14.22 0.68 -11.04
CA ILE A 41 -13.36 -0.50 -11.18
C ILE A 41 -13.99 -1.49 -12.17
N GLU A 42 -15.31 -1.63 -12.20
CA GLU A 42 -16.00 -2.46 -13.17
C GLU A 42 -15.83 -1.94 -14.61
N ILE A 43 -15.93 -0.62 -14.81
CA ILE A 43 -15.76 0.01 -16.14
C ILE A 43 -14.28 0.10 -16.53
N TYR A 44 -13.41 0.41 -15.57
CA TYR A 44 -11.97 0.63 -15.74
C TYR A 44 -11.21 -0.28 -14.77
N PRO A 45 -11.12 -1.59 -15.05
CA PRO A 45 -10.46 -2.53 -14.15
C PRO A 45 -8.98 -2.19 -13.93
N ASN A 46 -8.35 -1.48 -14.86
CA ASN A 46 -6.95 -1.07 -14.77
C ASN A 46 -6.74 0.29 -14.07
N ASP A 47 -7.79 0.90 -13.51
CA ASP A 47 -7.69 2.15 -12.76
C ASP A 47 -7.10 1.90 -11.36
N LEU A 48 -5.77 1.92 -11.30
CA LEU A 48 -5.02 1.65 -10.09
C LEU A 48 -5.33 2.61 -8.94
N ASP A 49 -5.54 3.90 -9.23
CA ASP A 49 -5.89 4.89 -8.20
C ASP A 49 -7.23 4.53 -7.53
N SER A 50 -8.21 4.11 -8.33
CA SER A 50 -9.52 3.66 -7.83
C SER A 50 -9.41 2.40 -6.99
N LEU A 51 -8.60 1.43 -7.44
CA LEU A 51 -8.34 0.20 -6.69
C LEU A 51 -7.63 0.46 -5.36
N VAL A 52 -6.61 1.30 -5.35
CA VAL A 52 -5.89 1.67 -4.11
C VAL A 52 -6.83 2.35 -3.12
N CYS A 53 -7.69 3.26 -3.59
CA CYS A 53 -8.70 3.90 -2.75
C CYS A 53 -9.72 2.89 -2.21
N TYR A 54 -10.19 1.98 -3.06
CA TYR A 54 -11.16 0.96 -2.69
C TYR A 54 -10.58 0.00 -1.64
N ILE A 55 -9.35 -0.46 -1.84
CA ILE A 55 -8.62 -1.29 -0.87
C ILE A 55 -8.53 -0.54 0.46
N GLN A 56 -8.04 0.71 0.47
CA GLN A 56 -7.88 1.51 1.69
C GLN A 56 -9.20 1.70 2.44
N MET A 57 -10.30 1.94 1.72
CA MET A 57 -11.64 2.11 2.31
C MET A 57 -12.20 0.80 2.90
N GLU A 58 -12.19 -0.30 2.14
CA GLU A 58 -12.67 -1.61 2.63
C GLU A 58 -11.81 -2.16 3.78
N THR A 59 -10.66 -1.54 3.99
CA THR A 59 -9.78 -1.90 5.08
C THR A 59 -10.27 -1.46 6.46
N GLU A 60 -10.94 -0.32 6.57
CA GLU A 60 -11.62 0.06 7.82
C GLU A 60 -12.72 -0.95 8.18
N ARG A 61 -13.20 -1.73 7.20
CA ARG A 61 -14.24 -2.75 7.34
C ARG A 61 -13.70 -4.16 7.56
N GLY A 62 -12.37 -4.34 7.59
CA GLY A 62 -11.73 -5.63 7.87
C GLY A 62 -11.55 -6.58 6.68
N ILE A 63 -11.97 -6.21 5.47
CA ILE A 63 -11.96 -7.08 4.26
C ILE A 63 -10.66 -6.88 3.42
N TRP A 64 -9.69 -6.15 3.96
CA TRP A 64 -8.48 -5.73 3.26
C TRP A 64 -7.60 -6.83 2.70
N ARG A 65 -7.54 -8.00 3.35
CA ARG A 65 -6.66 -9.10 2.92
C ARG A 65 -7.03 -9.61 1.54
N GLU A 66 -8.32 -9.77 1.28
CA GLU A 66 -8.82 -10.25 -0.01
C GLU A 66 -8.60 -9.18 -1.09
N ASN A 67 -8.89 -7.92 -0.79
CA ASN A 67 -8.74 -6.83 -1.75
C ASN A 67 -7.28 -6.57 -2.14
N ILE A 68 -6.35 -6.66 -1.17
CA ILE A 68 -4.91 -6.59 -1.43
C ILE A 68 -4.46 -7.77 -2.31
N SER A 69 -4.93 -8.99 -2.00
CA SER A 69 -4.58 -10.18 -2.78
C SER A 69 -5.05 -10.05 -4.24
N LYS A 70 -6.31 -9.64 -4.45
CA LYS A 70 -6.88 -9.40 -5.78
C LYS A 70 -6.09 -8.34 -6.56
N ALA A 71 -5.81 -7.20 -5.93
CA ALA A 71 -5.07 -6.13 -6.58
C ALA A 71 -3.63 -6.55 -6.90
N SER A 72 -2.95 -7.25 -5.99
CA SER A 72 -1.59 -7.76 -6.25
C SER A 72 -1.55 -8.80 -7.37
N ALA A 73 -2.61 -9.61 -7.52
CA ALA A 73 -2.72 -10.55 -8.63
C ALA A 73 -2.99 -9.84 -9.97
N GLN A 74 -3.71 -8.72 -9.94
CA GLN A 74 -4.04 -7.94 -11.13
C GLN A 74 -2.88 -7.04 -11.59
N PHE A 75 -2.08 -6.53 -10.65
CA PHE A 75 -0.91 -5.70 -10.91
C PHE A 75 0.33 -6.28 -10.21
N PRO A 76 0.80 -7.47 -10.62
CA PRO A 76 1.91 -8.15 -9.96
C PRO A 76 3.23 -7.36 -10.06
N ASP A 77 3.35 -6.55 -11.11
CA ASP A 77 4.54 -5.76 -11.43
C ASP A 77 4.34 -4.25 -11.20
N ASP A 78 3.38 -3.84 -10.36
CA ASP A 78 3.21 -2.44 -9.96
C ASP A 78 3.86 -2.13 -8.59
N GLU A 79 4.99 -1.42 -8.64
CA GLU A 79 5.76 -1.03 -7.46
C GLU A 79 4.99 -0.09 -6.52
N TYR A 80 4.11 0.76 -7.07
CA TYR A 80 3.34 1.73 -6.28
C TYR A 80 2.26 1.05 -5.44
N LEU A 81 1.53 0.08 -6.01
CA LEU A 81 0.57 -0.76 -5.29
C LEU A 81 1.27 -1.52 -4.18
N ALA A 82 2.44 -2.08 -4.48
CA ALA A 82 3.18 -2.91 -3.55
C ALA A 82 3.72 -2.09 -2.36
N LEU A 83 4.26 -0.88 -2.61
CA LEU A 83 4.67 0.04 -1.55
C LEU A 83 3.47 0.53 -0.74
N SER A 84 2.38 0.92 -1.41
CA SER A 84 1.16 1.41 -0.76
C SER A 84 0.60 0.36 0.20
N THR A 85 0.61 -0.92 -0.22
CA THR A 85 0.18 -2.05 0.60
C THR A 85 1.12 -2.30 1.78
N ALA A 86 2.44 -2.29 1.57
CA ALA A 86 3.42 -2.45 2.64
C ALA A 86 3.31 -1.35 3.71
N GLN A 87 3.28 -0.08 3.29
CA GLN A 87 3.07 1.06 4.19
C GLN A 87 1.75 0.93 4.93
N PHE A 88 0.72 0.43 4.23
CA PHE A 88 -0.59 0.27 4.80
C PHE A 88 -0.60 -0.70 5.99
N LEU A 89 -0.04 -1.91 5.80
CA LEU A 89 0.04 -2.94 6.84
C LEU A 89 0.85 -2.47 8.07
N LEU A 90 1.92 -1.71 7.82
CA LEU A 90 2.82 -1.17 8.83
C LEU A 90 2.19 -0.06 9.67
N ILE A 91 1.69 0.99 9.01
CA ILE A 91 1.34 2.24 9.66
C ILE A 91 -0.07 2.17 10.25
N TYR A 92 -1.01 1.55 9.53
CA TYR A 92 -2.43 1.58 9.90
C TYR A 92 -2.84 0.35 10.69
N LYS A 93 -2.51 -0.85 10.22
CA LYS A 93 -2.86 -2.07 10.96
C LYS A 93 -1.89 -2.40 12.08
N LYS A 94 -0.69 -1.81 12.07
CA LYS A 94 0.41 -2.19 12.96
C LYS A 94 0.64 -3.70 12.97
N ASP A 95 0.26 -4.38 11.89
CA ASP A 95 0.41 -5.82 11.71
C ASP A 95 1.79 -6.04 11.09
N ALA A 96 2.80 -5.92 11.94
CA ALA A 96 4.20 -6.00 11.54
C ALA A 96 4.53 -7.36 10.87
N LYS A 97 3.83 -8.42 11.26
CA LYS A 97 3.97 -9.75 10.67
C LYS A 97 3.44 -9.80 9.24
N ALA A 98 2.22 -9.32 9.02
CA ALA A 98 1.64 -9.28 7.68
C ALA A 98 2.43 -8.35 6.76
N ALA A 99 2.85 -7.19 7.28
CA ALA A 99 3.73 -6.26 6.57
C ALA A 99 5.03 -6.92 6.14
N LEU A 100 5.71 -7.63 7.05
CA LEU A 100 6.96 -8.30 6.75
C LEU A 100 6.78 -9.36 5.67
N ASN A 101 5.79 -10.25 5.82
CA ASN A 101 5.50 -11.28 4.85
C ASN A 101 5.21 -10.70 3.45
N HIS A 102 4.42 -9.62 3.39
CA HIS A 102 4.10 -8.96 2.13
C HIS A 102 5.35 -8.33 1.49
N VAL A 103 6.12 -7.55 2.24
CA VAL A 103 7.34 -6.91 1.74
C VAL A 103 8.35 -7.94 1.24
N GLU A 104 8.48 -9.10 1.89
CA GLU A 104 9.37 -10.16 1.44
C GLU A 104 8.93 -10.83 0.12
N GLN A 105 7.63 -10.92 -0.13
CA GLN A 105 7.12 -11.40 -1.42
C GLN A 105 7.41 -10.38 -2.51
N VAL A 106 7.15 -9.11 -2.24
CA VAL A 106 7.30 -8.03 -3.21
C VAL A 106 8.77 -7.75 -3.54
N LEU A 107 9.69 -7.81 -2.56
CA LEU A 107 11.13 -7.64 -2.81
C LEU A 107 11.74 -8.74 -3.70
N LYS A 108 11.05 -9.86 -3.94
CA LYS A 108 11.47 -10.84 -4.95
C LYS A 108 11.24 -10.34 -6.38
N ILE A 109 10.25 -9.45 -6.54
CA ILE A 109 9.87 -8.84 -7.81
C ILE A 109 10.64 -7.53 -8.01
N PHE A 110 10.73 -6.71 -6.96
CA PHE A 110 11.42 -5.41 -6.96
C PHE A 110 12.56 -5.36 -5.92
N PRO A 111 13.66 -6.10 -6.13
CA PRO A 111 14.74 -6.18 -5.15
C PRO A 111 15.44 -4.85 -4.90
N GLU A 112 15.41 -3.94 -5.87
CA GLU A 112 16.08 -2.63 -5.81
C GLU A 112 15.16 -1.49 -5.32
N TYR A 113 13.90 -1.79 -4.98
CA TYR A 113 12.97 -0.73 -4.59
C TYR A 113 13.19 -0.32 -3.13
N GLU A 114 14.02 0.69 -2.97
CA GLU A 114 14.53 1.24 -1.71
C GLU A 114 13.43 1.49 -0.65
N TYR A 115 12.26 1.98 -1.08
CA TYR A 115 11.15 2.25 -0.16
C TYR A 115 10.55 0.97 0.45
N LEU A 116 10.58 -0.16 -0.26
CA LEU A 116 10.17 -1.45 0.29
C LEU A 116 11.20 -2.00 1.29
N LEU A 117 12.49 -1.75 1.08
CA LEU A 117 13.51 -2.09 2.07
C LEU A 117 13.33 -1.30 3.36
N TYR A 118 13.00 0.00 3.26
CA TYR A 118 12.61 0.79 4.43
C TYR A 118 11.39 0.18 5.14
N CYS A 119 10.36 -0.22 4.38
CA CYS A 119 9.19 -0.91 4.96
C CYS A 119 9.57 -2.24 5.63
N LYS A 120 10.50 -3.01 5.04
CA LYS A 120 11.02 -4.24 5.64
C LYS A 120 11.67 -3.96 6.99
N ILE A 121 12.57 -2.99 7.05
CA ILE A 121 13.27 -2.60 8.28
C ILE A 121 12.26 -2.19 9.36
N ARG A 122 11.24 -1.40 8.99
CA ARG A 122 10.18 -1.00 9.93
C ARG A 122 9.32 -2.17 10.40
N ALA A 123 8.92 -3.07 9.51
CA ALA A 123 8.15 -4.27 9.85
C ALA A 123 8.93 -5.12 10.85
N VAL A 124 10.21 -5.29 10.55
CA VAL A 124 11.18 -5.99 11.37
C VAL A 124 11.24 -5.35 12.77
N GLN A 125 11.50 -4.05 12.88
CA GLN A 125 11.55 -3.35 14.18
C GLN A 125 10.27 -3.51 15.01
N LEU A 126 9.10 -3.45 14.36
CA LEU A 126 7.81 -3.55 15.05
C LEU A 126 7.43 -4.99 15.44
N PHE A 127 7.88 -5.99 14.70
CA PHE A 127 7.52 -7.40 14.96
C PHE A 127 8.33 -8.03 16.09
N ASN A 128 9.59 -7.59 16.30
CA ASN A 128 10.53 -8.41 17.08
C ASN A 128 11.47 -7.56 17.97
N VAL A 129 10.91 -6.96 19.01
CA VAL A 129 11.61 -6.06 19.95
C VAL A 129 12.68 -6.76 20.82
N GLU A 130 12.90 -8.07 20.70
CA GLU A 130 13.65 -8.85 21.72
C GLU A 130 14.78 -9.80 21.24
N SER A 131 15.43 -9.65 20.08
CA SER A 131 16.58 -10.55 19.75
C SER A 131 17.82 -9.89 19.10
N ASP A 132 19.01 -10.29 19.55
CA ASP A 132 20.32 -9.74 19.15
C ASP A 132 20.81 -10.15 17.74
N ALA A 133 20.41 -11.32 17.24
CA ALA A 133 20.72 -11.76 15.86
C ALA A 133 20.10 -10.82 14.80
N TYR A 134 19.22 -9.93 15.23
CA TYR A 134 18.36 -9.07 14.44
C TYR A 134 18.95 -7.70 14.13
N PHE A 135 19.68 -7.10 15.07
CA PHE A 135 20.38 -5.84 14.80
C PHE A 135 21.38 -6.02 13.66
N LYS A 136 22.01 -7.19 13.55
CA LYS A 136 22.87 -7.55 12.42
C LYS A 136 22.13 -7.62 11.07
N SER A 137 20.86 -8.02 11.04
CA SER A 137 20.07 -8.05 9.80
C SER A 137 19.56 -6.66 9.41
N ILE A 138 19.21 -5.82 10.39
CA ILE A 138 18.89 -4.40 10.19
C ILE A 138 20.12 -3.64 9.68
N ASP A 139 21.29 -3.85 10.28
CA ASP A 139 22.54 -3.20 9.87
C ASP A 139 22.93 -3.62 8.45
N ALA A 140 22.75 -4.89 8.08
CA ALA A 140 22.97 -5.37 6.73
C ALA A 140 21.99 -4.75 5.71
N LEU A 141 20.71 -4.60 6.08
CA LEU A 141 19.71 -3.94 5.24
C LEU A 141 19.96 -2.43 5.09
N LEU A 142 20.37 -1.75 6.16
CA LEU A 142 20.75 -0.34 6.12
C LEU A 142 22.03 -0.12 5.30
N ALA A 143 23.00 -1.03 5.40
CA ALA A 143 24.20 -1.00 4.56
C ALA A 143 23.86 -1.21 3.08
N ALA A 144 22.98 -2.15 2.76
CA ALA A 144 22.51 -2.37 1.39
C ALA A 144 21.79 -1.13 0.83
N LEU A 145 20.90 -0.51 1.62
CA LEU A 145 20.20 0.72 1.24
C LEU A 145 21.18 1.87 0.96
N HIS A 146 22.17 2.07 1.84
CA HIS A 146 23.20 3.10 1.64
C HIS A 146 24.05 2.86 0.39
N ILE A 147 24.36 1.61 0.05
CA ILE A 147 25.12 1.27 -1.17
C ILE A 147 24.29 1.62 -2.41
N MET A 148 23.01 1.24 -2.47
CA MET A 148 22.15 1.55 -3.62
C MET A 148 21.97 3.05 -3.83
N ILE A 149 21.76 3.82 -2.76
CA ILE A 149 21.66 5.28 -2.84
C ILE A 149 22.95 5.88 -3.41
N ARG A 150 24.13 5.40 -2.98
CA ARG A 150 25.42 5.88 -3.50
C ARG A 150 25.65 5.52 -4.97
N LEU A 151 25.17 4.37 -5.43
CA LEU A 151 25.31 3.94 -6.82
C LEU A 151 24.43 4.72 -7.79
N LYS A 152 23.32 5.33 -7.33
CA LYS A 152 22.45 6.19 -8.15
C LYS A 152 22.91 7.65 -8.27
N ILE A 153 23.88 8.07 -7.45
CA ILE A 153 24.37 9.46 -7.41
C ILE A 153 25.63 9.65 -8.30
N ASN A 154 26.22 8.57 -8.82
CA ASN A 154 27.33 8.58 -9.78
C ASN A 154 26.85 8.19 -11.19
#